data_AF-A0A972GKX8-F1
#
_entry.id   AF-A0A972GKX8-F1
#
_cell.length_a   1.000
_cell.length_b   1.000
_cell.length_c   1.000
_cell.angle_alpha   90.00
_cell.angle_beta   90.00
_cell.angle_gamma   90.00
#
_symmetry.space_group_name_H-M   'P 1'
#
loop_
_entity.id
_entity.type
_entity.pdbx_description
1 polymer ?
#
loop_
_entity_poly.entity_id
_entity_poly.type
_entity_poly.pdbx_seq_one_letter_code
_entity_poly.pdbx_strand_id
1 'polypeptide(L)'
;MNNTHLNERQLQRYLNRMCTELEFNKMGKHIHGCTSCRTRLHSLLEMELLLDQMPLLAAPPKLEDRIMKSIYADAGADIGKQAISSVIQKRGAGAVNRYRSELVNGFIAVAATYLFINSGIIGKIISINADSWGADVQNRVAAIESVVTRISIQLLS
;
A
#
# COMPACT_ATOMS: atom_id res chain seq x y z
N MET A 1 10.45 -18.76 28.95
CA MET A 1 9.55 -17.97 28.07
C MET A 1 10.40 -16.89 27.44
N ASN A 2 10.42 -16.80 26.10
CA ASN A 2 11.40 -16.08 25.29
C ASN A 2 12.00 -14.83 25.95
N ASN A 3 13.30 -14.90 26.24
CA ASN A 3 14.13 -13.87 26.88
C ASN A 3 14.42 -12.68 25.96
N THR A 4 13.55 -12.41 24.99
CA THR A 4 13.71 -11.30 24.04
C THR A 4 12.86 -10.13 24.50
N HIS A 5 13.53 -9.05 24.88
CA HIS A 5 12.88 -7.79 25.22
C HIS A 5 12.23 -7.15 23.98
N LEU A 6 11.19 -6.35 24.21
CA LEU A 6 10.52 -5.58 23.18
C LEU A 6 11.46 -4.49 22.65
N ASN A 7 11.44 -4.28 21.34
CA ASN A 7 12.16 -3.19 20.69
C ASN A 7 11.42 -1.85 20.89
N GLU A 8 12.13 -0.72 20.82
CA GLU A 8 11.63 0.65 20.95
C GLU A 8 10.38 0.89 20.08
N ARG A 9 10.47 0.51 18.79
CA ARG A 9 9.34 0.64 17.84
C ARG A 9 8.11 -0.14 18.26
N GLN A 10 8.30 -1.31 18.88
CA GLN A 10 7.20 -2.14 19.36
C GLN A 10 6.55 -1.49 20.59
N LEU A 11 7.36 -0.99 21.53
CA LEU A 11 6.87 -0.22 22.69
C LEU A 11 6.08 1.02 22.26
N GLN A 12 6.58 1.79 21.28
CA GLN A 12 5.86 2.95 20.73
C GLN A 12 4.56 2.57 20.03
N ARG A 13 4.54 1.48 19.24
CA ARG A 13 3.30 1.00 18.61
C ARG A 13 2.27 0.55 19.65
N TYR A 14 2.73 -0.08 20.73
CA TYR A 14 1.88 -0.48 21.86
C TYR A 14 1.28 0.74 22.57
N LEU A 15 2.09 1.76 22.85
CA LEU A 15 1.65 3.05 23.43
C LEU A 15 0.58 3.73 22.57
N ASN A 16 0.85 3.85 21.27
CA ASN A 16 -0.04 4.50 20.32
C ASN A 16 -1.25 3.64 19.90
N ARG A 17 -1.45 2.45 20.50
CA ARG A 17 -2.50 1.48 20.10
C ARG A 17 -2.50 1.14 18.60
N MET A 18 -1.34 1.15 17.97
CA MET A 18 -1.10 0.84 16.54
C MET A 18 -0.78 -0.64 16.30
N CYS A 19 -1.06 -1.50 17.29
CA CYS A 19 -0.87 -2.94 17.22
C CYS A 19 -2.21 -3.64 16.96
N THR A 20 -2.16 -4.84 16.40
CA THR A 20 -3.35 -5.72 16.37
C THR A 20 -3.74 -6.13 17.79
N GLU A 21 -4.99 -6.52 18.02
CA GLU A 21 -5.49 -6.88 19.36
C GLU A 21 -4.71 -8.06 19.98
N LEU A 22 -4.35 -9.04 19.16
CA LEU A 22 -3.54 -10.19 19.58
C LEU A 22 -2.13 -9.77 20.00
N GLU A 23 -1.49 -8.89 19.23
CA GLU A 23 -0.18 -8.33 19.57
C GLU A 23 -0.25 -7.50 20.85
N PHE A 24 -1.27 -6.64 20.97
CA PHE A 24 -1.48 -5.80 22.15
C PHE A 24 -1.59 -6.65 23.43
N ASN A 25 -2.42 -7.70 23.40
CA ASN A 25 -2.57 -8.62 24.52
C ASN A 25 -1.28 -9.39 24.85
N LYS A 26 -0.55 -9.85 23.83
CA LYS A 26 0.73 -10.55 24.01
C LYS A 26 1.80 -9.62 24.61
N MET A 27 1.92 -8.41 24.09
CA MET A 27 2.87 -7.41 24.55
C MET A 27 2.53 -6.91 25.95
N GLY A 28 1.24 -6.69 26.24
CA GLY A 28 0.77 -6.34 27.58
C GLY A 28 1.13 -7.38 28.63
N LYS A 29 0.91 -8.68 28.34
CA LYS A 29 1.35 -9.78 29.22
C LYS A 29 2.86 -9.77 29.46
N HIS A 30 3.65 -9.51 28.42
CA HIS A 30 5.11 -9.40 28.55
C HIS A 30 5.51 -8.19 29.41
N ILE A 31 4.94 -7.01 29.17
CA ILE A 31 5.26 -5.77 29.91
C ILE A 31 4.90 -5.92 31.39
N HIS A 32 3.79 -6.59 31.71
CA HIS A 32 3.44 -6.88 33.10
C HIS A 32 4.44 -7.82 33.80
N GLY A 33 5.01 -8.78 33.08
CA GLY A 33 6.00 -9.70 33.64
C GLY A 33 7.46 -9.22 33.56
N CYS A 34 7.75 -8.20 32.75
CA CYS A 34 9.12 -7.77 32.44
C CYS A 34 9.37 -6.33 32.93
N THR A 35 10.12 -6.20 34.03
CA THR A 35 10.44 -4.91 34.64
C THR A 35 11.22 -3.97 33.73
N SER A 36 12.16 -4.47 32.94
CA SER A 36 12.97 -3.65 32.02
C SER A 36 12.16 -3.06 30.87
N CYS A 37 11.22 -3.83 30.31
CA CYS A 37 10.29 -3.31 29.30
C CYS A 37 9.31 -2.30 29.91
N ARG A 38 8.88 -2.52 31.15
CA ARG A 38 8.01 -1.59 31.89
C ARG A 38 8.70 -0.25 32.15
N THR A 39 9.95 -0.25 32.59
CA THR A 39 10.70 1.00 32.83
C THR A 39 10.93 1.78 31.53
N ARG A 40 11.26 1.10 30.43
CA ARG A 40 11.37 1.74 29.10
C ARG A 40 10.04 2.33 28.62
N LEU A 41 8.93 1.65 28.86
CA LEU A 41 7.60 2.20 28.55
C LEU A 41 7.33 3.48 29.38
N HIS A 42 7.67 3.47 30.67
CA HIS A 42 7.51 4.65 31.53
C HIS A 42 8.36 5.83 31.06
N SER A 43 9.60 5.62 30.61
CA SER A 43 10.43 6.71 30.08
C SER A 43 9.83 7.32 28.80
N LEU A 44 9.21 6.50 27.94
CA LEU A 44 8.52 7.02 26.75
C LEU A 44 7.31 7.88 27.13
N LEU A 45 6.50 7.42 28.10
CA LEU A 45 5.37 8.18 28.64
C LEU A 45 5.80 9.51 29.29
N GLU A 46 6.92 9.50 30.01
CA GLU A 46 7.47 10.71 30.63
C GLU A 46 7.89 11.73 29.56
N MET A 47 8.50 11.27 28.47
CA MET A 47 8.81 12.15 27.34
C MET A 47 7.54 12.71 26.68
N GLU A 48 6.49 11.91 26.50
CA GLU A 48 5.19 12.39 25.97
C GLU A 48 4.59 13.48 26.88
N LEU A 49 4.61 13.28 28.19
CA LEU A 49 4.12 14.26 29.17
C LEU A 49 4.92 15.58 29.11
N LEU A 50 6.24 15.51 28.91
CA LEU A 50 7.08 16.69 28.77
C LEU A 50 6.78 17.45 27.46
N LEU A 51 6.51 16.72 26.38
CA LEU A 51 6.12 17.34 25.11
C LEU A 51 4.76 18.02 25.20
N ASP A 52 3.81 17.43 25.93
CA ASP A 52 2.49 18.03 26.17
C ASP A 52 2.56 19.31 27.03
N GLN A 53 3.59 19.45 27.87
CA GLN A 53 3.82 20.65 28.68
C GLN A 53 4.47 21.80 27.90
N MET A 54 4.86 21.59 26.64
CA MET A 54 5.45 22.66 25.85
C MET A 54 4.44 23.80 25.63
N PRO A 55 4.87 25.07 25.77
CA PRO A 55 3.97 26.19 25.60
C PRO A 55 3.43 26.22 24.16
N LEU A 56 2.10 26.23 24.04
CA LEU A 56 1.44 26.41 22.77
C LEU A 56 1.75 27.82 22.25
N LEU A 57 2.56 27.88 21.19
CA LEU A 57 2.80 29.14 20.49
C LEU A 57 1.50 29.57 19.81
N ALA A 58 1.14 30.84 19.99
CA ALA A 58 0.00 31.41 19.29
C ALA A 58 0.20 31.25 17.77
N ALA A 59 -0.86 30.81 17.08
CA ALA A 59 -0.83 30.72 15.64
C ALA A 59 -0.57 32.12 15.04
N PRO A 60 0.25 32.23 13.98
CA PRO A 60 0.43 33.49 13.27
C PRO A 60 -0.93 34.10 12.87
N PRO A 61 -1.12 35.42 13.03
CA PRO A 61 -2.36 36.06 12.62
C PRO A 61 -2.58 35.84 11.11
N LYS A 62 -3.84 35.59 10.70
CA LYS A 62 -4.26 35.25 9.32
C LYS A 62 -3.87 33.86 8.82
N LEU A 63 -3.35 32.97 9.66
CA LEU A 63 -3.10 31.58 9.27
C LEU A 63 -4.42 30.85 8.97
N GLU A 64 -5.46 31.10 9.76
CA GLU A 64 -6.81 30.54 9.55
C GLU A 64 -7.36 30.92 8.17
N ASP A 65 -7.33 32.21 7.82
CA ASP A 65 -7.78 32.70 6.51
C ASP A 65 -7.05 32.04 5.34
N ARG A 66 -5.73 31.80 5.50
CA ARG A 66 -4.91 31.13 4.47
C ARG A 66 -5.29 29.66 4.32
N ILE A 67 -5.52 28.95 5.42
CA ILE A 67 -5.94 27.54 5.39
C ILE A 67 -7.33 27.42 4.76
N MET A 68 -8.29 28.23 5.21
CA MET A 68 -9.64 28.22 4.67
C MET A 68 -9.63 28.53 3.18
N LYS A 69 -8.84 29.52 2.75
CA LYS A 69 -8.67 29.83 1.33
C LYS A 69 -8.09 28.65 0.53
N SER A 70 -7.12 27.90 1.07
CA SER A 70 -6.58 26.71 0.39
C SER A 70 -7.60 25.57 0.30
N ILE A 71 -8.38 25.32 1.35
CA ILE A 71 -9.42 24.29 1.36
C ILE A 71 -10.49 24.60 0.31
N TYR A 72 -10.95 25.85 0.22
CA TYR A 72 -11.91 26.26 -0.80
C TYR A 72 -11.34 26.21 -2.22
N ALA A 73 -10.06 26.54 -2.41
CA ALA A 73 -9.40 26.45 -3.71
C ALA A 73 -9.27 24.99 -4.20
N ASP A 74 -8.94 24.05 -3.31
CA ASP A 74 -8.86 22.63 -3.64
C ASP A 74 -10.25 22.04 -3.91
N ALA A 75 -11.25 22.39 -3.08
CA ALA A 75 -12.63 21.96 -3.28
C ALA A 75 -13.23 22.47 -4.61
N GLY A 76 -12.81 23.65 -5.10
CA GLY A 76 -13.21 24.18 -6.40
C GLY A 76 -12.46 23.57 -7.60
N ALA A 77 -11.27 23.02 -7.39
CA ALA A 77 -10.44 22.45 -8.45
C ALA A 77 -10.81 20.99 -8.82
N ASP A 78 -11.52 20.28 -7.94
CA ASP A 78 -11.89 18.88 -8.13
C ASP A 78 -13.08 18.68 -9.10
N ILE A 79 -13.87 19.71 -9.40
CA ILE A 79 -14.98 19.61 -10.37
C ILE A 79 -14.47 19.68 -11.82
N GLY A 80 -13.29 20.28 -12.06
CA GLY A 80 -12.75 20.51 -13.41
C GLY A 80 -11.60 19.59 -13.85
N LYS A 81 -11.09 18.71 -12.98
CA LYS A 81 -9.82 17.98 -13.21
C LYS A 81 -9.91 16.45 -13.18
N GLN A 82 -11.12 15.87 -13.24
CA GLN A 82 -11.27 14.42 -13.43
C GLN A 82 -11.11 13.94 -14.89
N ALA A 83 -10.96 14.84 -15.87
CA ALA A 83 -10.91 14.46 -17.30
C ALA A 83 -9.51 14.36 -17.93
N ILE A 84 -8.40 14.76 -17.27
CA ILE A 84 -7.08 14.87 -17.96
C ILE A 84 -5.92 14.14 -17.25
N SER A 85 -6.13 13.50 -16.11
CA SER A 85 -5.03 12.99 -15.27
C SER A 85 -4.83 11.46 -15.30
N SER A 86 -4.98 10.80 -16.46
CA SER A 86 -4.53 9.40 -16.65
C SER A 86 -3.19 9.27 -17.36
N VAL A 87 -2.56 10.39 -17.75
CA VAL A 87 -1.22 10.41 -18.32
C VAL A 87 -0.37 11.34 -17.47
N ILE A 88 0.78 10.85 -16.98
CA ILE A 88 1.74 11.52 -16.08
C ILE A 88 1.50 11.25 -14.59
N GLN A 89 2.08 10.13 -14.17
CA GLN A 89 2.46 9.82 -12.79
C GLN A 89 3.42 10.89 -12.19
N LYS A 90 3.51 10.86 -10.85
CA LYS A 90 4.52 11.42 -9.92
C LYS A 90 4.34 12.90 -9.55
N ARG A 91 3.88 13.24 -8.33
CA ARG A 91 4.61 13.12 -7.05
C ARG A 91 3.71 13.59 -5.89
N GLY A 92 3.72 12.86 -4.77
CA GLY A 92 3.52 13.43 -3.43
C GLY A 92 2.08 13.53 -2.88
N ALA A 93 1.76 12.60 -1.98
CA ALA A 93 1.06 12.78 -0.70
C ALA A 93 -0.31 13.50 -0.62
N GLY A 94 -1.27 12.85 0.06
CA GLY A 94 -2.43 13.50 0.67
C GLY A 94 -3.77 12.88 0.26
N ALA A 95 -4.15 11.70 0.74
CA ALA A 95 -4.83 11.50 2.03
C ALA A 95 -6.36 11.64 2.04
N VAL A 96 -7.12 11.22 1.01
CA VAL A 96 -8.57 10.96 1.18
C VAL A 96 -9.06 9.82 0.26
N ASN A 97 -8.61 8.57 0.46
CA ASN A 97 -9.39 7.36 0.12
C ASN A 97 -8.78 6.03 0.62
N ARG A 98 -7.95 6.06 1.68
CA ARG A 98 -7.18 4.86 2.10
C ARG A 98 -8.05 3.66 2.46
N TYR A 99 -9.14 3.87 3.21
CA TYR A 99 -9.99 2.77 3.67
C TYR A 99 -10.77 2.05 2.57
N ARG A 100 -11.21 2.73 1.50
CA ARG A 100 -11.86 2.06 0.36
C ARG A 100 -10.82 1.38 -0.54
N SER A 101 -9.63 1.98 -0.69
CA SER A 101 -8.56 1.38 -1.48
C SER A 101 -8.01 0.10 -0.89
N GLU A 102 -7.99 -0.09 0.43
CA GLU A 102 -7.51 -1.34 1.04
C GLU A 102 -8.46 -2.52 0.78
N LEU A 103 -9.78 -2.30 0.86
CA LEU A 103 -10.75 -3.32 0.50
C LEU A 103 -10.74 -3.61 -1.00
N VAL A 104 -10.66 -2.57 -1.84
CA VAL A 104 -10.56 -2.74 -3.30
C VAL A 104 -9.26 -3.45 -3.68
N ASN A 105 -8.13 -3.09 -3.07
CA ASN A 105 -6.85 -3.78 -3.27
C ASN A 105 -6.90 -5.22 -2.75
N GLY A 106 -7.62 -5.47 -1.65
CA GLY A 106 -7.89 -6.80 -1.12
C GLY A 106 -8.71 -7.65 -2.10
N PHE A 107 -9.80 -7.12 -2.63
CA PHE A 107 -10.62 -7.80 -3.65
C PHE A 107 -9.85 -8.02 -4.95
N ILE A 108 -9.02 -7.05 -5.39
CA ILE A 108 -8.15 -7.20 -6.56
C ILE A 108 -7.12 -8.30 -6.30
N ALA A 109 -6.50 -8.33 -5.13
CA ALA A 109 -5.53 -9.37 -4.77
C ALA A 109 -6.19 -10.74 -4.75
N VAL A 110 -7.38 -10.87 -4.14
CA VAL A 110 -8.15 -12.11 -4.10
C VAL A 110 -8.57 -12.54 -5.52
N ALA A 111 -9.10 -11.62 -6.33
CA ALA A 111 -9.46 -11.90 -7.72
C ALA A 111 -8.24 -12.30 -8.56
N ALA A 112 -7.08 -11.66 -8.37
CA ALA A 112 -5.84 -12.01 -9.03
C ALA A 112 -5.34 -13.39 -8.60
N THR A 113 -5.41 -13.73 -7.30
CA THR A 113 -5.06 -15.08 -6.83
C THR A 113 -6.02 -16.14 -7.34
N TYR A 114 -7.32 -15.85 -7.41
CA TYR A 114 -8.32 -16.77 -7.95
C TYR A 114 -8.13 -16.98 -9.46
N LEU A 115 -7.93 -15.89 -10.22
CA LEU A 115 -7.60 -15.98 -11.65
C LEU A 115 -6.28 -16.71 -11.88
N PHE A 116 -5.27 -16.49 -11.05
CA PHE A 116 -3.99 -17.18 -11.16
C PHE A 116 -4.13 -18.69 -10.95
N ILE A 117 -4.86 -19.11 -9.91
CA ILE A 117 -5.16 -20.52 -9.64
C ILE A 117 -6.00 -21.13 -10.76
N ASN A 118 -7.08 -20.44 -11.18
CA ASN A 118 -8.02 -20.94 -12.18
C ASN A 118 -7.48 -20.86 -13.62
N SER A 119 -6.47 -20.02 -13.88
CA SER A 119 -5.79 -19.95 -15.19
C SER A 119 -4.91 -21.16 -15.49
N GLY A 120 -4.61 -22.00 -14.48
CA GLY A 120 -3.83 -23.23 -14.66
C GLY A 120 -2.40 -23.00 -15.16
N ILE A 121 -1.87 -21.78 -15.07
CA ILE A 121 -0.54 -21.41 -15.60
C ILE A 121 0.58 -22.19 -14.91
N ILE A 122 0.42 -22.59 -13.65
CA ILE A 122 1.39 -23.43 -12.93
C ILE A 122 1.49 -24.84 -13.52
N GLY A 123 0.37 -25.42 -13.96
CA GLY A 123 0.35 -26.70 -14.67
C GLY A 123 1.07 -26.60 -16.02
N LYS A 124 0.90 -25.48 -16.73
CA LYS A 124 1.65 -25.18 -17.96
C LYS A 124 3.14 -24.96 -17.71
N ILE A 125 3.55 -24.34 -16.61
CA ILE A 125 4.97 -24.10 -16.31
C ILE A 125 5.70 -25.40 -15.95
N ILE A 126 5.06 -26.32 -15.24
CA ILE A 126 5.67 -27.59 -14.85
C ILE A 126 5.71 -28.61 -16.02
N SER A 127 4.78 -28.50 -16.98
CA SER A 127 4.79 -29.33 -18.19
C SER A 127 5.69 -28.82 -19.32
N ILE A 128 6.36 -27.68 -19.14
CA ILE A 128 7.28 -27.13 -20.15
C ILE A 128 8.62 -27.86 -20.04
N ASN A 129 8.64 -29.02 -20.69
CA ASN A 129 9.86 -29.71 -21.09
C ASN A 129 10.59 -28.81 -22.10
N ALA A 130 11.87 -28.51 -21.82
CA ALA A 130 12.68 -27.49 -22.52
C ALA A 130 12.88 -27.76 -24.03
N ASP A 131 12.63 -28.99 -24.50
CA ASP A 131 12.78 -29.36 -25.91
C ASP A 131 11.64 -28.85 -26.82
N SER A 132 10.52 -28.38 -26.25
CA SER A 132 9.33 -27.99 -27.03
C SER A 132 9.24 -26.50 -27.39
N TRP A 133 10.14 -25.66 -26.87
CA TRP A 133 10.11 -24.21 -27.11
C TRP A 133 10.33 -23.83 -28.57
N GLY A 134 11.21 -24.54 -29.29
CA GLY A 134 11.51 -24.23 -30.68
C GLY A 134 10.29 -24.39 -31.60
N ALA A 135 9.52 -25.46 -31.41
CA ALA A 135 8.40 -25.79 -32.29
C ALA A 135 7.14 -24.93 -32.02
N ASP A 136 6.80 -24.65 -30.75
CA ASP A 136 5.59 -23.86 -30.44
C ASP A 136 5.80 -22.36 -30.73
N VAL A 137 7.01 -21.84 -30.53
CA VAL A 137 7.34 -20.45 -30.89
C VAL A 137 7.36 -20.27 -32.40
N GLN A 138 7.94 -21.20 -33.16
CA GLN A 138 7.91 -21.14 -34.62
C GLN A 138 6.48 -21.22 -35.18
N ASN A 139 5.63 -22.09 -34.63
CA ASN A 139 4.23 -22.18 -35.08
C ASN A 139 3.42 -20.92 -34.75
N ARG A 140 3.66 -20.28 -33.60
CA ARG A 140 3.00 -19.01 -33.23
C ARG A 140 3.49 -17.83 -34.07
N VAL A 141 4.78 -17.77 -34.38
CA VAL A 141 5.34 -16.75 -35.28
C VAL A 141 4.80 -16.93 -36.70
N ALA A 142 4.77 -18.16 -37.22
CA ALA A 142 4.18 -18.45 -38.53
C ALA A 142 2.68 -18.10 -38.60
N ALA A 143 1.93 -18.35 -37.52
CA ALA A 143 0.53 -17.95 -37.44
C ALA A 143 0.37 -16.41 -37.51
N ILE A 144 1.22 -15.66 -36.82
CA ILE A 144 1.21 -14.18 -36.86
C ILE A 144 1.58 -13.67 -38.24
N GLU A 145 2.59 -14.24 -38.91
CA GLU A 145 2.95 -13.87 -40.28
C GLU A 145 1.81 -14.13 -41.28
N SER A 146 1.09 -15.24 -41.13
CA SER A 146 -0.07 -15.55 -41.97
C SER A 146 -1.25 -14.59 -41.78
N VAL A 147 -1.40 -14.02 -40.58
CA VAL A 147 -2.44 -13.03 -40.27
C VAL A 147 -2.05 -11.66 -40.81
N VAL A 148 -0.79 -11.26 -40.64
CA VAL A 148 -0.27 -9.99 -41.16
C VAL A 148 -0.33 -9.97 -42.69
N THR A 149 0.05 -11.05 -43.35
CA THR A 149 -0.03 -11.15 -44.82
C THR A 149 -1.47 -11.11 -45.33
N ARG A 150 -2.41 -11.77 -44.64
CA ARG A 150 -3.84 -11.70 -44.99
C ARG A 150 -4.39 -10.28 -44.84
N ILE A 151 -4.09 -9.60 -43.73
CA ILE A 151 -4.51 -8.21 -43.50
C ILE A 151 -3.86 -7.26 -44.52
N SER A 152 -2.59 -7.48 -44.85
CA SER A 152 -1.88 -6.69 -45.85
C SER A 152 -2.49 -6.81 -47.24
N ILE A 153 -2.89 -8.01 -47.65
CA ILE A 153 -3.55 -8.22 -48.95
C ILE A 153 -4.96 -7.60 -48.95
N GLN A 154 -5.67 -7.65 -47.82
CA GLN A 154 -6.99 -7.05 -47.67
C GLN A 154 -7.00 -5.51 -47.62
N LEU A 155 -5.87 -4.89 -47.28
CA LEU A 155 -5.70 -3.43 -47.25
C LEU A 155 -5.10 -2.86 -48.55
N LEU A 156 -4.52 -3.70 -49.40
CA LEU A 156 -3.93 -3.33 -50.70
C LEU A 156 -4.80 -3.72 -51.91
N SER A 157 -5.93 -4.40 -51.68
CA SER A 157 -7.04 -4.59 -52.63
C SER A 157 -8.12 -3.53 -52.43
#